data_AF-A0A7V1GD16-F1
#
_entry.id   AF-A0A7V1GD16-F1
#
_cell.length_a   1.000
_cell.length_b   1.000
_cell.length_c   1.000
_cell.angle_alpha   90.00
_cell.angle_beta   90.00
_cell.angle_gamma   90.00
#
_symmetry.space_group_name_H-M   'P 1'
#
loop_
_entity.id
_entity.type
_entity.pdbx_description
1 polymer ?
#
loop_
_entity_poly.entity_id
_entity_poly.type
_entity_poly.pdbx_seq_one_letter_code
_entity_poly.pdbx_strand_id
1 'polypeptide(L)'
;MKLSNKQKQFLKGQAHSLKPVVLLGSNGLTEGVLVEIQSALEIHELIKVKVPTDDRETKALIFEAIIRETGAEKLQSIGHTLVLYRQSEEKKIQLPRN
;
A
#
# COMPACT_ATOMS: atom_id res chain seq x y z
N MET A 1 7.61 -5.30 9.40
CA MET A 1 7.63 -4.86 10.81
C MET A 1 6.23 -5.06 11.36
N LYS A 2 6.04 -5.79 12.45
CA LYS A 2 4.69 -6.05 12.95
C LYS A 2 4.09 -4.80 13.61
N LEU A 3 3.15 -4.16 12.92
CA LEU A 3 2.40 -3.00 13.44
C LEU A 3 1.38 -3.41 14.51
N SER A 4 1.26 -2.63 15.59
CA SER A 4 0.18 -2.80 16.57
C SER A 4 -1.17 -2.32 16.03
N ASN A 5 -2.26 -2.73 16.68
CA ASN A 5 -3.61 -2.30 16.28
C ASN A 5 -3.77 -0.77 16.32
N LYS A 6 -3.17 -0.11 17.33
CA LYS A 6 -3.19 1.35 17.48
C LYS A 6 -2.44 2.05 16.34
N GLN A 7 -1.26 1.52 15.96
CA GLN A 7 -0.49 2.03 14.82
C GLN A 7 -1.26 1.83 13.51
N LYS A 8 -1.86 0.65 13.30
CA LYS A 8 -2.71 0.38 12.12
C LYS A 8 -3.89 1.35 12.06
N GLN A 9 -4.57 1.61 13.16
CA GLN A 9 -5.69 2.55 13.21
C GLN A 9 -5.25 3.98 12.88
N PHE A 10 -4.13 4.43 13.44
CA PHE A 10 -3.54 5.73 13.15
C PHE A 10 -3.21 5.88 11.66
N LEU A 11 -2.52 4.90 11.08
CA LEU A 11 -2.17 4.91 9.65
C LEU A 11 -3.41 4.85 8.75
N LYS A 12 -4.44 4.07 9.11
CA LYS A 12 -5.71 4.05 8.37
C LYS A 12 -6.41 5.41 8.39
N GLY A 13 -6.37 6.11 9.52
CA GLY A 13 -6.90 7.46 9.65
C GLY A 13 -6.19 8.44 8.73
N GLN A 14 -4.85 8.45 8.75
CA GLN A 14 -4.06 9.28 7.84
C GLN A 14 -4.29 8.93 6.37
N ALA A 15 -4.43 7.63 6.06
CA ALA A 15 -4.67 7.19 4.70
C ALA A 15 -6.02 7.67 4.16
N HIS A 16 -7.02 7.97 5.00
CA HIS A 16 -8.36 8.31 4.54
C HIS A 16 -8.38 9.44 3.51
N SER A 17 -7.66 10.54 3.77
CA SER A 17 -7.58 11.72 2.91
C SER A 17 -6.64 11.56 1.70
N LEU A 18 -5.81 10.51 1.66
CA LEU A 18 -4.87 10.30 0.56
C LEU A 18 -5.60 9.87 -0.73
N LYS A 19 -5.13 10.36 -1.87
CA LYS A 19 -5.49 9.81 -3.18
C LYS A 19 -4.55 8.64 -3.51
N PRO A 20 -4.97 7.66 -4.33
CA PRO A 20 -4.05 6.69 -4.89
C PRO A 20 -2.91 7.38 -5.65
N VAL A 21 -1.68 7.01 -5.30
CA VAL A 21 -0.46 7.53 -5.95
C VAL A 21 0.05 6.60 -7.04
N VAL A 22 -0.34 5.32 -6.99
CA VAL A 22 -0.09 4.35 -8.06
C VAL A 22 -1.44 3.80 -8.55
N LEU A 23 -1.61 3.78 -9.88
CA LEU A 23 -2.79 3.26 -10.55
C LEU A 23 -2.36 2.20 -11.56
N LEU A 24 -2.85 0.97 -11.39
CA LEU A 24 -2.61 -0.09 -12.36
C LEU A 24 -3.44 0.15 -13.62
N GLY A 25 -2.84 -0.11 -14.78
CA GLY A 25 -3.53 -0.17 -16.06
C GLY A 25 -4.11 -1.55 -16.36
N SER A 26 -4.58 -1.74 -17.60
CA SER A 26 -5.13 -3.02 -18.09
C SER A 26 -4.12 -4.17 -18.08
N ASN A 27 -2.82 -3.86 -18.15
CA ASN A 27 -1.75 -4.86 -18.14
C ASN A 27 -1.44 -5.39 -16.73
N GLY A 28 -2.18 -4.95 -15.70
CA GLY A 28 -2.03 -5.44 -14.34
C GLY A 28 -0.72 -5.03 -13.66
N LEU A 29 -0.19 -5.92 -12.84
CA LEU A 29 1.06 -5.70 -12.09
C LEU A 29 2.26 -6.04 -12.97
N THR A 30 2.83 -5.03 -13.60
CA THR A 30 4.08 -5.15 -14.37
C THR A 30 5.30 -4.82 -13.51
N GLU A 31 6.49 -5.13 -14.00
CA GLU A 31 7.75 -4.75 -13.34
C GLU A 31 7.88 -3.24 -13.15
N GLY A 32 7.51 -2.45 -14.17
CA GLY A 32 7.52 -0.98 -14.07
C GLY A 32 6.59 -0.46 -12.99
N VAL A 33 5.37 -1.01 -12.88
CA VAL A 33 4.44 -0.67 -11.80
C VAL A 33 5.01 -1.06 -10.43
N LEU A 34 5.69 -2.21 -10.33
CA LEU A 34 6.31 -2.62 -9.08
C LEU A 34 7.43 -1.65 -8.64
N VAL A 35 8.26 -1.19 -9.58
CA VAL A 35 9.28 -0.16 -9.33
C VAL A 35 8.65 1.16 -8.87
N GLU A 36 7.54 1.58 -9.48
CA GLU A 36 6.79 2.76 -9.04
C GLU A 36 6.24 2.60 -7.61
N ILE A 37 5.68 1.43 -7.28
CA ILE A 37 5.19 1.15 -5.91
C ILE A 37 6.33 1.22 -4.90
N GLN A 38 7.48 0.62 -5.19
CA GLN A 38 8.64 0.66 -4.30
C GLN A 38 9.12 2.10 -4.09
N SER A 39 9.21 2.88 -5.17
CA SER A 39 9.61 4.29 -5.10
C SER A 39 8.62 5.12 -4.30
N ALA A 40 7.32 4.91 -4.50
CA ALA A 40 6.27 5.60 -3.75
C ALA A 40 6.29 5.23 -2.26
N LEU A 41 6.56 3.97 -1.92
CA LEU A 41 6.74 3.53 -0.53
C LEU A 41 7.97 4.20 0.10
N GLU A 42 9.07 4.33 -0.62
CA GLU A 42 10.27 5.00 -0.10
C GLU A 42 10.01 6.49 0.14
N ILE A 43 9.31 7.16 -0.78
CA ILE A 43 9.04 8.60 -0.70
C ILE A 43 7.98 8.92 0.36
N HIS A 44 6.91 8.13 0.47
CA HIS A 44 5.73 8.51 1.25
C HIS A 44 5.51 7.65 2.50
N GLU A 45 6.14 6.49 2.60
CA GLU A 45 5.89 5.40 3.57
C GLU A 45 4.47 4.81 3.55
N LEU A 46 3.44 5.65 3.48
CA LEU A 46 2.02 5.31 3.45
C LEU A 46 1.43 5.66 2.09
N ILE A 47 0.97 4.65 1.34
CA ILE A 47 0.44 4.85 0.00
C ILE A 47 -0.89 4.13 -0.23
N LYS A 48 -1.59 4.58 -1.27
CA LYS A 48 -2.75 3.91 -1.86
C LYS A 48 -2.41 3.46 -3.28
N VAL A 49 -2.64 2.19 -3.57
CA VAL A 49 -2.49 1.59 -4.91
C VAL A 49 -3.88 1.21 -5.42
N LYS A 50 -4.30 1.72 -6.58
CA LYS A 50 -5.59 1.39 -7.19
C LYS A 50 -5.41 0.32 -8.26
N VAL A 51 -6.20 -0.76 -8.16
CA VAL A 51 -6.23 -1.89 -9.08
C VAL A 51 -7.62 -1.96 -9.71
N PRO A 52 -7.82 -1.42 -10.93
CA PRO A 52 -9.14 -1.29 -11.54
C PRO A 52 -9.61 -2.62 -12.16
N THR A 53 -9.85 -3.63 -11.32
CA THR A 53 -10.44 -4.90 -11.74
C THR A 53 -11.58 -5.29 -10.81
N ASP A 54 -12.70 -5.71 -11.41
CA ASP A 54 -13.86 -6.26 -10.70
C ASP A 54 -13.68 -7.76 -10.38
N ASP A 55 -12.70 -8.41 -11.01
CA ASP A 55 -12.37 -9.80 -10.73
C ASP A 55 -11.72 -9.92 -9.34
N ARG A 56 -12.44 -10.60 -8.43
CA ARG A 56 -12.05 -10.71 -7.03
C ARG A 56 -10.79 -11.55 -6.83
N GLU A 57 -10.62 -12.62 -7.60
CA GLU A 57 -9.48 -13.54 -7.46
C GLU A 57 -8.21 -12.87 -8.00
N THR A 58 -8.30 -12.28 -9.19
CA THR A 58 -7.24 -11.50 -9.81
C THR A 58 -6.79 -10.36 -8.91
N LYS A 59 -7.74 -9.60 -8.34
CA LYS A 59 -7.43 -8.53 -7.38
C LYS A 59 -6.70 -9.05 -6.15
N ALA A 60 -7.14 -10.17 -5.59
CA ALA A 60 -6.50 -10.77 -4.43
C ALA A 60 -5.06 -11.20 -4.76
N LEU A 61 -4.84 -11.86 -5.89
CA LEU A 61 -3.51 -12.25 -6.36
C LEU A 61 -2.59 -11.05 -6.57
N ILE A 62 -3.08 -9.97 -7.18
CA ILE A 62 -2.32 -8.73 -7.36
C ILE A 62 -1.96 -8.12 -6.00
N PHE A 63 -2.90 -8.04 -5.06
CA PHE A 63 -2.62 -7.49 -3.74
C PHE A 63 -1.56 -8.29 -2.99
N GLU A 64 -1.68 -9.62 -2.98
CA GLU A 64 -0.71 -10.51 -2.34
C GLU A 64 0.67 -10.42 -3.01
N ALA A 65 0.72 -10.32 -4.34
CA ALA A 65 1.96 -10.12 -5.07
C ALA A 65 2.64 -8.79 -4.67
N ILE A 66 1.90 -7.67 -4.64
CA ILE A 66 2.45 -6.37 -4.22
C ILE A 66 3.02 -6.46 -2.80
N ILE A 67 2.28 -7.07 -1.86
CA ILE A 67 2.71 -7.20 -0.47
C ILE A 67 3.99 -8.03 -0.38
N ARG A 68 4.05 -9.16 -1.07
CA ARG A 68 5.22 -10.05 -1.09
C ARG A 68 6.46 -9.35 -1.63
N GLU A 69 6.33 -8.71 -2.80
CA GLU A 69 7.46 -8.11 -3.51
C GLU A 69 7.98 -6.84 -2.82
N THR A 70 7.10 -6.09 -2.16
CA THR A 70 7.50 -4.82 -1.52
C THR A 70 7.90 -4.98 -0.05
N GLY A 71 7.49 -6.09 0.59
CA GLY A 71 7.62 -6.27 2.04
C GLY A 71 6.78 -5.26 2.85
N ALA A 72 5.84 -4.57 2.22
CA ALA A 72 4.99 -3.59 2.88
C ALA A 72 3.89 -4.26 3.72
N GLU A 73 3.48 -3.59 4.80
CA GLU A 73 2.37 -4.04 5.64
C GLU A 73 1.04 -3.60 5.02
N LYS A 74 0.16 -4.57 4.78
CA LYS A 74 -1.24 -4.29 4.41
C LYS A 74 -2.00 -3.71 5.59
N LEU A 75 -2.53 -2.50 5.41
CA LEU A 75 -3.39 -1.86 6.42
C LEU A 75 -4.86 -2.21 6.19
N GLN A 76 -5.33 -2.01 4.96
CA GLN A 76 -6.70 -2.30 4.55
C GLN A 76 -6.83 -2.34 3.03
N SER A 77 -7.92 -2.94 2.56
CA SER A 77 -8.37 -2.85 1.17
C SER A 77 -9.76 -2.22 1.14
N ILE A 78 -9.96 -1.20 0.30
CA ILE A 78 -11.23 -0.49 0.13
C ILE A 78 -11.62 -0.56 -1.34
N GLY A 79 -12.59 -1.41 -1.68
CA GLY A 79 -13.03 -1.64 -3.06
C GLY A 79 -11.86 -2.12 -3.95
N HIS A 80 -11.37 -1.22 -4.79
CA HIS A 80 -10.26 -1.42 -5.73
C HIS A 80 -8.93 -0.83 -5.26
N THR A 81 -8.88 -0.34 -4.02
CA THR A 81 -7.70 0.35 -3.48
C THR A 81 -7.06 -0.47 -2.36
N LEU A 82 -5.76 -0.70 -2.47
CA LEU A 82 -4.92 -1.28 -1.42
C LEU A 82 -4.19 -0.16 -0.68
N VAL A 83 -4.26 -0.17 0.65
CA VAL A 83 -3.54 0.77 1.52
C VAL A 83 -2.35 0.05 2.14
N LEU A 84 -1.15 0.55 1.87
CA LEU A 84 0.13 -0.06 2.27
C LEU A 84 0.94 0.90 3.12
N TYR A 85 1.69 0.34 4.06
CA TYR A 85 2.72 1.07 4.80
C TYR A 85 4.04 0.31 4.80
N ARG A 86 5.14 1.00 4.53
CA ARG A 86 6.50 0.52 4.76
C ARG A 86 7.31 1.67 5.33
N GLN A 87 7.97 1.43 6.46
CA GLN A 87 8.86 2.43 7.04
C GLN A 87 10.08 2.62 6.14
N SER A 88 10.41 3.87 5.81
CA SER A 88 11.65 4.24 5.11
C SER A 88 12.79 4.41 6.11
N GLU A 89 14.03 4.44 5.61
CA GLU A 89 15.22 4.69 6.44
C GLU A 89 15.14 6.08 7.08
N GLU A 90 14.78 7.08 6.27
CA GLU A 90 14.43 8.41 6.74
C GLU A 90 12.95 8.43 7.15
N LYS A 91 12.69 8.27 8.46
CA LYS A 91 11.31 8.18 9.00
C LYS A 91 10.52 9.47 8.73
N LYS A 92 9.43 9.37 7.97
CA LYS A 92 8.57 10.52 7.62
C LYS A 92 7.32 10.59 8.48
N ILE A 93 6.78 9.44 8.85
CA ILE A 93 5.59 9.28 9.68
C ILE A 93 6.01 8.84 11.08
N GLN A 94 5.69 9.68 12.06
CA GLN A 94 5.86 9.32 13.47
C GLN A 94 4.71 8.43 13.91
N LEU A 95 5.00 7.16 14.17
CA LEU A 95 4.01 6.21 14.68
C LEU A 95 3.74 6.45 16.16
N PRO A 96 2.49 6.35 16.63
CA PRO A 96 2.18 6.42 18.05
C PRO A 96 2.85 5.26 18.79
N ARG A 97 3.25 5.52 20.04
CA ARG A 97 3.64 4.46 20.98
C ARG A 97 2.44 3.54 21.21
N ASN A 98 2.71 2.24 21.31
CA ASN A 98 1.71 1.21 21.62
C ASN A 98 0.90 1.61 22.86
#